data_AF-A0A212F6P2-F1
#
_entry.id   AF-A0A212F6P2-F1
#
_cell.length_a   1.000
_cell.length_b   1.000
_cell.length_c   1.000
_cell.angle_alpha   90.00
_cell.angle_beta   90.00
_cell.angle_gamma   90.00
#
_symmetry.space_group_name_H-M   'P 1'
#
loop_
_entity.id
_entity.type
_entity.pdbx_description
1 polymer ?
#
loop_
_entity_poly.entity_id
_entity_poly.type
_entity_poly.pdbx_seq_one_letter_code
_entity_poly.pdbx_strand_id
1 'polypeptide(L)'
;MKNLDEVQIKEIVDILYQSGLDRNMILKNPSLFSLSPITLKFRQMVLQECGIRNITPDILHTYLTVLKQKKIGELKASGLISTNINIENSLASYMTQWPTSITTLVYGDIENLTLHSLRLKIIQRYLELMLDLTCEEFERGLHTYPTIKHRPLQTINKILNLLQREVLMPNHKIKSNLYLFQADPDNLNDLIYKFCSIGGIDIKEVFRLYPKLVMKKYSTMLEIKNVLEEFGISNEAQKRCFQIYTLSPSTIRERLENAKTIPEFKTFYNHPRFLKIIHYNTKALKRIMKLYDNNKKCLSLNILSGSGAHYEVYEKSTGDRLGKSKDLIFCITQSLGHSYSASSVRNIMKRHPFWINIPLVQISYVYDKLSTQFSASDIFENCPILLYPWNKIKSTMEQLDKGHSKNVPALCNENINTKCLTKSQKLSLILYLLERNHYFTGNGVWTDEKQRNNMEICNANQAIN
;
A
#
# COMPACT_ATOMS: atom_id res chain seq x y z
N MET A 1 -36.44 -7.44 -8.25
CA MET A 1 -35.24 -8.06 -8.84
C MET A 1 -34.08 -7.10 -8.65
N LYS A 2 -32.89 -7.56 -8.23
CA LYS A 2 -31.69 -6.71 -8.28
C LYS A 2 -31.45 -6.35 -9.75
N ASN A 3 -31.02 -5.11 -10.04
CA ASN A 3 -30.52 -4.76 -11.37
C ASN A 3 -29.27 -5.60 -11.63
N LEU A 4 -29.44 -6.74 -12.31
CA LEU A 4 -28.35 -7.61 -12.73
C LEU A 4 -27.77 -7.00 -14.00
N ASP A 5 -26.46 -6.84 -14.01
CA ASP A 5 -25.71 -6.43 -15.19
C ASP A 5 -25.76 -7.53 -16.27
N GLU A 6 -25.79 -7.16 -17.55
CA GLU A 6 -25.85 -8.11 -18.67
C GLU A 6 -24.70 -9.13 -18.61
N VAL A 7 -23.52 -8.70 -18.16
CA VAL A 7 -22.35 -9.56 -17.95
C VAL A 7 -22.63 -10.63 -16.90
N GLN A 8 -23.27 -10.26 -15.78
CA GLN A 8 -23.60 -11.20 -14.71
C GLN A 8 -24.67 -12.20 -15.14
N ILE A 9 -25.65 -11.76 -15.92
CA ILE A 9 -26.69 -12.63 -16.48
C ILE A 9 -26.04 -13.67 -17.40
N LYS A 10 -25.13 -13.23 -18.28
CA LYS A 10 -24.39 -14.12 -19.18
C LYS A 10 -23.58 -15.15 -18.41
N GLU A 11 -22.83 -14.73 -17.39
CA GLU A 11 -22.07 -15.66 -16.53
C GLU A 11 -22.96 -16.69 -15.83
N ILE A 12 -24.10 -16.28 -15.28
CA ILE A 12 -25.05 -17.20 -14.63
C ILE A 12 -25.58 -18.22 -15.64
N VAL A 13 -25.97 -17.75 -16.83
CA VAL A 13 -26.48 -18.61 -17.90
C VAL A 13 -25.41 -19.61 -18.35
N ASP A 14 -24.17 -19.17 -18.54
CA ASP A 14 -23.05 -20.04 -18.93
C ASP A 14 -22.78 -21.13 -17.86
N ILE A 15 -22.83 -20.76 -16.57
CA ILE A 15 -22.68 -21.70 -15.44
C ILE A 15 -23.82 -22.73 -15.41
N LEU A 16 -25.06 -22.30 -15.67
CA LEU A 16 -26.22 -23.20 -15.70
C LEU A 16 -26.17 -24.15 -16.90
N TYR A 17 -25.74 -23.68 -18.08
CA TYR A 17 -25.54 -24.55 -19.24
C TYR A 17 -24.42 -25.56 -19.03
N GLN A 18 -23.29 -25.15 -18.44
CA GLN A 18 -22.20 -26.07 -18.09
C GLN A 18 -22.65 -27.18 -17.12
N SER A 19 -23.68 -26.91 -16.31
CA SER A 19 -24.28 -27.90 -15.41
C SER A 19 -25.32 -28.82 -16.06
N GLY A 20 -25.57 -28.69 -17.37
CA GLY A 20 -26.49 -29.54 -18.13
C GLY A 20 -27.97 -29.12 -18.05
N LEU A 21 -28.27 -27.88 -17.63
CA LEU A 21 -29.63 -27.37 -17.58
C LEU A 21 -30.07 -26.80 -18.93
N ASP A 22 -31.25 -27.21 -19.40
CA ASP A 22 -31.85 -26.71 -20.63
C ASP A 22 -32.40 -25.28 -20.46
N ARG A 23 -32.42 -24.53 -21.57
CA ARG A 23 -32.94 -23.16 -21.66
C ARG A 23 -34.34 -23.03 -21.07
N ASN A 24 -35.22 -24.01 -21.33
CA ASN A 24 -36.59 -24.00 -20.83
C ASN A 24 -36.68 -24.16 -19.31
N MET A 25 -35.75 -24.89 -18.69
CA MET A 25 -35.71 -25.07 -17.23
C MET A 25 -35.19 -23.82 -16.53
N ILE A 26 -34.24 -23.11 -17.15
CA ILE A 26 -33.69 -21.84 -16.65
C ILE A 26 -34.78 -20.75 -16.66
N LEU A 27 -35.52 -20.63 -17.76
CA LEU A 27 -36.60 -19.64 -17.89
C LEU A 27 -37.73 -19.87 -16.88
N LYS A 28 -38.00 -21.14 -16.52
CA LYS A 28 -39.00 -21.50 -15.50
C LYS A 28 -38.54 -21.23 -14.06
N ASN A 29 -37.26 -20.96 -13.83
CA ASN A 29 -36.69 -20.76 -12.48
C ASN A 29 -35.95 -19.43 -12.35
N PRO A 30 -36.65 -18.28 -12.46
CA PRO A 30 -36.02 -16.96 -12.39
C PRO A 30 -35.38 -16.66 -11.03
N SER A 31 -35.76 -17.40 -9.98
CA SER A 31 -35.18 -17.29 -8.64
C SER A 31 -33.68 -17.63 -8.60
N LEU A 32 -33.15 -18.41 -9.55
CA LEU A 32 -31.72 -18.73 -9.63
C LEU A 32 -30.86 -17.49 -9.95
N PHE A 33 -31.41 -16.52 -10.68
CA PHE A 33 -30.74 -15.26 -10.98
C PHE A 33 -30.61 -14.35 -9.74
N SER A 34 -31.27 -14.67 -8.63
CA SER A 34 -31.08 -13.94 -7.37
C SER A 34 -29.73 -14.26 -6.70
N LEU A 35 -29.08 -15.36 -7.09
CA LEU A 35 -27.79 -15.79 -6.55
C LEU A 35 -26.63 -15.16 -7.33
N SER A 36 -25.52 -14.92 -6.63
CA SER A 36 -24.29 -14.50 -7.33
C SER A 36 -23.72 -15.63 -8.19
N PRO A 37 -23.11 -15.34 -9.34
CA PRO A 37 -22.50 -16.36 -10.22
C PRO A 37 -21.53 -17.28 -9.46
N ILE A 38 -20.68 -16.70 -8.61
CA ILE A 38 -19.70 -17.44 -7.80
C ILE A 38 -20.37 -18.38 -6.80
N THR A 39 -21.44 -17.93 -6.15
CA THR A 39 -22.18 -18.77 -5.19
C THR A 39 -22.85 -19.94 -5.91
N LEU A 40 -23.40 -19.70 -7.09
CA LEU A 40 -24.02 -20.75 -7.91
C LEU A 40 -22.99 -21.79 -8.34
N LYS A 41 -21.84 -21.34 -8.88
CA LYS A 41 -20.70 -22.20 -9.25
C LYS A 41 -20.24 -23.06 -8.09
N PHE A 42 -20.05 -22.47 -6.90
CA PHE A 42 -19.62 -23.24 -5.72
C PHE A 42 -20.67 -24.22 -5.25
N ARG A 43 -21.96 -23.86 -5.24
CA ARG A 43 -23.03 -24.81 -4.88
C ARG A 43 -23.04 -26.01 -5.80
N GLN A 44 -22.92 -25.78 -7.12
CA GLN A 44 -22.85 -26.87 -8.09
C GLN A 44 -21.64 -27.77 -7.87
N MET A 45 -20.44 -27.19 -7.76
CA MET A 45 -19.22 -27.97 -7.50
C MET A 45 -19.34 -28.80 -6.22
N VAL A 46 -19.88 -28.22 -5.14
CA VAL A 46 -20.07 -28.95 -3.87
C VAL A 46 -21.05 -30.12 -4.02
N LEU A 47 -22.15 -29.95 -4.74
CA LEU A 47 -23.11 -31.03 -4.99
C LEU A 47 -22.48 -32.16 -5.81
N GLN A 48 -21.68 -31.81 -6.83
CA GLN A 48 -20.93 -32.77 -7.65
C GLN A 48 -19.89 -33.53 -6.83
N GLU A 49 -19.13 -32.82 -5.97
CA GLU A 49 -18.15 -33.41 -5.06
C GLU A 49 -18.79 -34.47 -4.14
N CYS A 50 -20.03 -34.20 -3.68
CA CYS A 50 -20.83 -35.11 -2.85
C CYS A 50 -21.48 -36.28 -3.62
N GLY A 51 -21.27 -36.39 -4.94
CA GLY A 51 -21.79 -37.48 -5.76
C GLY A 51 -23.20 -37.28 -6.34
N ILE A 52 -23.76 -36.07 -6.26
CA ILE A 52 -25.05 -35.74 -6.90
C ILE A 52 -24.79 -35.43 -8.38
N ARG A 53 -25.17 -36.34 -9.27
CA ARG A 53 -24.89 -36.25 -10.71
C ARG A 53 -25.89 -35.38 -11.47
N ASN A 54 -27.19 -35.49 -11.14
CA ASN A 54 -28.25 -34.77 -11.83
C ASN A 54 -28.70 -33.56 -11.00
N ILE A 55 -28.06 -32.41 -11.22
CA ILE A 55 -28.36 -31.19 -10.48
C ILE A 55 -29.53 -30.46 -11.15
N THR A 56 -30.71 -30.52 -10.53
CA THR A 56 -31.89 -29.79 -10.97
C THR A 56 -31.97 -28.39 -10.32
N PRO A 57 -32.74 -27.45 -10.89
CA PRO A 57 -32.99 -26.14 -10.29
C PRO A 57 -33.53 -26.22 -8.85
N ASP A 58 -34.38 -27.21 -8.57
CA ASP A 58 -34.98 -27.43 -7.26
C ASP A 58 -33.94 -27.80 -6.19
N ILE A 59 -32.94 -28.61 -6.56
CA ILE A 59 -31.82 -28.98 -5.67
C ILE A 59 -30.95 -27.75 -5.37
N LEU A 60 -30.75 -26.87 -6.37
CA LEU A 60 -29.99 -25.63 -6.16
C LEU A 60 -30.75 -24.63 -5.27
N HIS A 61 -32.08 -24.61 -5.37
CA HIS A 61 -32.93 -23.80 -4.49
C HIS A 61 -32.93 -24.32 -3.05
N THR A 62 -33.08 -25.64 -2.90
CA THR A 62 -33.10 -26.33 -1.59
C THR A 62 -31.70 -26.73 -1.09
N TYR A 63 -30.64 -26.14 -1.65
CA TYR A 63 -29.25 -26.50 -1.39
C TYR A 63 -28.92 -26.59 0.12
N LEU A 64 -29.38 -25.63 0.92
CA LEU A 64 -29.10 -25.61 2.35
C LEU A 64 -29.79 -26.78 3.08
N THR A 65 -31.02 -27.12 2.69
CA THR A 65 -31.76 -28.27 3.23
C THR A 65 -31.06 -29.57 2.86
N VAL A 66 -30.68 -29.74 1.59
CA VAL A 66 -29.97 -30.93 1.12
C VAL A 66 -28.64 -31.10 1.84
N LEU A 67 -27.87 -30.02 2.03
CA LEU A 67 -26.52 -30.13 2.58
C LEU A 67 -26.49 -30.20 4.12
N LYS A 68 -27.33 -29.40 4.80
CA LYS A 68 -27.25 -29.21 6.27
C LYS A 68 -28.30 -29.98 7.06
N GLN A 69 -29.44 -30.31 6.47
CA GLN A 69 -30.58 -30.89 7.21
C GLN A 69 -30.75 -32.38 6.91
N LYS A 70 -30.63 -32.80 5.65
CA LYS A 70 -30.78 -34.20 5.27
C LYS A 70 -29.54 -35.03 5.64
N LYS A 71 -29.81 -36.23 6.15
CA LYS A 71 -28.77 -37.24 6.42
C LYS A 71 -28.38 -37.95 5.13
N ILE A 72 -27.16 -38.49 5.08
CA ILE A 72 -26.65 -39.22 3.91
C ILE A 72 -27.55 -40.43 3.58
N GLY A 73 -28.03 -41.16 4.58
CA GLY A 73 -28.94 -42.30 4.37
C GLY A 73 -30.27 -41.88 3.74
N GLU A 74 -30.82 -40.73 4.12
CA GLU A 74 -32.04 -40.17 3.53
C GLU A 74 -31.82 -39.75 2.07
N LEU A 75 -30.64 -39.22 1.76
CA LEU A 75 -30.27 -38.83 0.39
C LEU A 75 -30.08 -40.04 -0.52
N LYS A 76 -29.55 -41.15 0.02
CA LYS A 76 -29.47 -42.44 -0.69
C LYS A 76 -30.84 -43.07 -0.88
N ALA A 77 -31.67 -43.08 0.16
CA ALA A 77 -33.03 -43.62 0.09
C ALA A 77 -33.94 -42.86 -0.89
N SER A 78 -33.75 -41.54 -1.01
CA SER A 78 -34.48 -40.70 -1.98
C SER A 78 -33.92 -40.77 -3.42
N GLY A 79 -32.86 -41.55 -3.66
CA GLY A 79 -32.24 -41.70 -4.98
C GLY A 79 -31.44 -40.48 -5.46
N LEU A 80 -31.27 -39.45 -4.62
CA LEU A 80 -30.45 -38.27 -4.93
C LEU A 80 -28.95 -38.60 -4.99
N ILE A 81 -28.53 -39.58 -4.19
CA ILE A 81 -27.18 -40.16 -4.22
C ILE A 81 -27.34 -41.67 -4.47
N SER A 82 -26.50 -42.24 -5.34
CA SER A 82 -26.53 -43.68 -5.56
C SER A 82 -26.04 -44.41 -4.30
N THR A 83 -26.76 -45.48 -3.92
CA THR A 83 -26.46 -46.33 -2.76
C THR A 83 -25.05 -46.91 -2.79
N ASN A 84 -24.52 -47.14 -3.99
CA ASN A 84 -23.21 -47.74 -4.23
C ASN A 84 -22.05 -46.74 -4.11
N ILE A 85 -22.32 -45.44 -3.99
CA ILE A 85 -21.28 -44.41 -3.90
C ILE A 85 -20.77 -44.31 -2.46
N ASN A 86 -19.46 -44.52 -2.28
CA ASN A 86 -18.76 -44.10 -1.08
C ASN A 86 -18.44 -42.61 -1.17
N ILE A 87 -19.26 -41.79 -0.52
CA ILE A 87 -19.16 -40.32 -0.53
C ILE A 87 -17.85 -39.86 0.11
N GLU A 88 -17.37 -40.55 1.14
CA GLU A 88 -16.14 -40.22 1.84
C GLU A 88 -14.93 -40.35 0.89
N ASN A 89 -14.82 -41.47 0.18
CA ASN A 89 -13.78 -41.68 -0.84
C ASN A 89 -13.93 -40.72 -2.02
N SER A 90 -15.16 -40.41 -2.44
CA SER A 90 -15.43 -39.42 -3.47
C SER A 90 -14.88 -38.04 -3.06
N LEU A 91 -15.19 -37.58 -1.86
CA LEU A 91 -14.71 -36.30 -1.33
C LEU A 91 -13.19 -36.28 -1.15
N ALA A 92 -12.61 -37.38 -0.67
CA ALA A 92 -11.17 -37.53 -0.52
C ALA A 92 -10.41 -37.47 -1.86
N SER A 93 -11.01 -37.97 -2.95
CA SER A 93 -10.38 -37.99 -4.28
C SER A 93 -10.06 -36.60 -4.84
N TYR A 94 -10.72 -35.55 -4.33
CA TYR A 94 -10.49 -34.17 -4.75
C TYR A 94 -9.31 -33.49 -4.04
N MET A 95 -8.67 -34.17 -3.08
CA MET A 95 -7.54 -33.67 -2.30
C MET A 95 -6.23 -34.36 -2.71
N THR A 96 -5.16 -33.60 -2.92
CA THR A 96 -3.84 -34.19 -3.23
C THR A 96 -3.23 -34.84 -1.99
N GLN A 97 -2.44 -35.91 -2.16
CA GLN A 97 -1.68 -36.56 -1.08
C GLN A 97 -2.54 -37.18 0.03
N TRP A 98 -3.80 -37.52 -0.27
CA TRP A 98 -4.63 -38.27 0.66
C TRP A 98 -4.15 -39.73 0.80
N PRO A 99 -3.93 -40.26 2.01
CA PRO A 99 -3.54 -41.65 2.19
C PRO A 99 -4.67 -42.59 1.73
N THR A 100 -4.44 -43.32 0.64
CA THR A 100 -5.41 -44.25 0.06
C THR A 100 -5.65 -45.49 0.92
N SER A 101 -4.81 -45.70 1.94
CA SER A 101 -4.81 -46.85 2.85
C SER A 101 -5.69 -46.68 4.09
N ILE A 102 -6.34 -45.54 4.30
CA ILE A 102 -7.25 -45.32 5.45
C ILE A 102 -8.66 -45.68 5.03
N THR A 103 -9.16 -46.84 5.48
CA THR A 103 -10.47 -47.41 5.08
C THR A 103 -11.68 -46.76 5.77
N THR A 104 -11.47 -45.92 6.79
CA THR A 104 -12.51 -45.14 7.48
C THR A 104 -11.92 -43.81 7.94
N LEU A 105 -12.28 -42.70 7.29
CA LEU A 105 -11.66 -41.38 7.50
C LEU A 105 -12.39 -40.58 8.59
N VAL A 106 -13.65 -40.89 8.83
CA VAL A 106 -14.51 -40.34 9.87
C VAL A 106 -15.00 -41.47 10.77
N TYR A 107 -14.65 -41.38 12.06
CA TYR A 107 -15.21 -42.27 13.08
C TYR A 107 -16.72 -42.04 13.23
N GLY A 108 -17.50 -43.12 13.12
CA GLY A 108 -18.95 -43.15 13.32
C GLY A 108 -19.74 -43.61 12.10
N ASP A 109 -21.06 -43.65 12.24
CA ASP A 109 -21.97 -44.01 11.17
C ASP A 109 -22.14 -42.83 10.19
N ILE A 110 -21.56 -42.98 8.99
CA ILE A 110 -21.60 -41.97 7.92
C ILE A 110 -23.04 -41.72 7.46
N GLU A 111 -23.91 -42.74 7.45
CA GLU A 111 -25.30 -42.61 6.98
C GLU A 111 -26.11 -41.66 7.87
N ASN A 112 -25.71 -41.51 9.14
CA ASN A 112 -26.31 -40.61 10.11
C ASN A 112 -25.76 -39.17 10.07
N LEU A 113 -24.69 -38.92 9.32
CA LEU A 113 -24.12 -37.58 9.16
C LEU A 113 -24.83 -36.82 8.03
N THR A 114 -24.79 -35.49 8.11
CA THR A 114 -25.16 -34.61 7.00
C THR A 114 -23.96 -34.42 6.07
N LEU A 115 -24.22 -34.11 4.79
CA LEU A 115 -23.15 -33.81 3.83
C LEU A 115 -22.28 -32.64 4.33
N HIS A 116 -22.87 -31.65 4.99
CA HIS A 116 -22.14 -30.52 5.56
C HIS A 116 -21.13 -30.97 6.62
N SER A 117 -21.57 -31.78 7.59
CA SER A 117 -20.72 -32.27 8.68
C SER A 117 -19.60 -33.17 8.17
N LEU A 118 -19.90 -34.06 7.22
CA LEU A 118 -18.89 -34.93 6.60
C LEU A 118 -17.82 -34.09 5.88
N ARG A 119 -18.21 -33.12 5.07
CA ARG A 119 -17.27 -32.24 4.37
C ARG A 119 -16.37 -31.46 5.32
N LEU A 120 -16.91 -30.92 6.42
CA LEU A 120 -16.10 -30.19 7.39
C LEU A 120 -15.04 -31.07 8.03
N LYS A 121 -15.39 -32.31 8.42
CA LYS A 121 -14.42 -33.28 8.95
C LYS A 121 -13.33 -33.60 7.94
N ILE A 122 -13.67 -33.76 6.66
CA ILE A 122 -12.70 -34.01 5.59
C ILE A 122 -11.78 -32.79 5.37
N ILE A 123 -12.32 -31.57 5.33
CA ILE A 123 -11.50 -30.35 5.22
C ILE A 123 -10.55 -30.23 6.42
N GLN A 124 -11.06 -30.44 7.64
CA GLN A 124 -10.26 -30.40 8.85
C GLN A 124 -9.10 -31.39 8.77
N ARG A 125 -9.40 -32.65 8.48
CA ARG A 125 -8.39 -33.70 8.39
C ARG A 125 -7.39 -33.43 7.27
N TYR A 126 -7.83 -32.88 6.15
CA TYR A 126 -6.95 -32.47 5.06
C TYR A 126 -5.94 -31.42 5.49
N LEU A 127 -6.43 -30.35 6.14
CA LEU A 127 -5.58 -29.26 6.58
C LEU A 127 -4.68 -29.66 7.76
N GLU A 128 -5.12 -30.60 8.60
CA GLU A 128 -4.29 -31.24 9.62
C GLU A 128 -3.09 -31.95 8.96
N LEU A 129 -3.34 -32.81 7.96
CA LEU A 129 -2.27 -33.55 7.27
C LEU A 129 -1.30 -32.64 6.49
N MET A 130 -1.81 -31.57 5.88
CA MET A 130 -0.99 -30.72 5.00
C MET A 130 -0.27 -29.58 5.71
N LEU A 131 -0.79 -29.09 6.83
CA LEU A 131 -0.32 -27.88 7.51
C LEU A 131 -0.05 -28.09 9.01
N ASP A 132 -0.20 -29.30 9.54
CA ASP A 132 -0.17 -29.59 10.99
C ASP A 132 -1.14 -28.69 11.77
N LEU A 133 -2.34 -28.49 11.21
CA LEU A 133 -3.39 -27.66 11.80
C LEU A 133 -4.12 -28.43 12.91
N THR A 134 -4.20 -27.87 14.12
CA THR A 134 -4.97 -28.51 15.20
C THR A 134 -6.47 -28.26 15.06
N CYS A 135 -7.28 -29.08 15.71
CA CYS A 135 -8.74 -28.91 15.76
C CYS A 135 -9.15 -27.52 16.26
N GLU A 136 -8.50 -27.01 17.31
CA GLU A 136 -8.81 -25.70 17.88
C GLU A 136 -8.49 -24.54 16.93
N GLU A 137 -7.37 -24.64 16.22
CA GLU A 137 -6.97 -23.63 15.24
C GLU A 137 -7.90 -23.63 14.03
N PHE A 138 -8.35 -24.82 13.60
CA PHE A 138 -9.35 -24.96 12.55
C PHE A 138 -10.68 -24.32 12.96
N GLU A 139 -11.21 -24.62 14.15
CA GLU A 139 -12.47 -24.03 14.63
C GLU A 139 -12.39 -22.51 14.81
N ARG A 140 -11.28 -22.00 15.36
CA ARG A 140 -11.02 -20.56 15.45
C ARG A 140 -10.97 -19.91 14.07
N GLY A 141 -10.35 -20.60 13.11
CA GLY A 141 -10.32 -20.22 11.71
C GLY A 141 -11.71 -20.14 11.10
N LEU A 142 -12.54 -21.16 11.31
CA LEU A 142 -13.90 -21.22 10.82
C LEU A 142 -14.82 -20.17 11.44
N HIS A 143 -14.60 -19.80 12.70
CA HIS A 143 -15.32 -18.71 13.35
C HIS A 143 -14.96 -17.36 12.71
N THR A 144 -13.66 -17.13 12.48
CA THR A 144 -13.16 -15.89 11.85
C THR A 144 -13.52 -15.81 10.36
N TYR A 145 -13.53 -16.95 9.67
CA TYR A 145 -13.62 -17.08 8.22
C TYR A 145 -14.65 -18.13 7.81
N PRO A 146 -15.96 -17.88 8.05
CA PRO A 146 -17.02 -18.88 7.90
C PRO A 146 -17.25 -19.35 6.45
N THR A 147 -16.80 -18.58 5.46
CA THR A 147 -16.99 -18.93 4.04
C THR A 147 -16.18 -20.15 3.60
N ILE A 148 -15.11 -20.53 4.35
CA ILE A 148 -14.31 -21.74 4.09
C ILE A 148 -15.22 -22.98 4.09
N LYS A 149 -16.24 -23.00 4.97
CA LYS A 149 -17.21 -24.10 5.10
C LYS A 149 -17.98 -24.41 3.80
N HIS A 150 -18.08 -23.43 2.92
CA HIS A 150 -18.85 -23.49 1.68
C HIS A 150 -17.97 -23.55 0.44
N ARG A 151 -16.63 -23.59 0.60
CA ARG A 151 -15.72 -23.72 -0.52
C ARG A 151 -15.70 -25.16 -1.05
N PRO A 152 -15.65 -25.36 -2.37
CA PRO A 152 -15.38 -26.68 -2.96
C PRO A 152 -14.01 -27.20 -2.51
N LEU A 153 -13.92 -28.51 -2.27
CA LEU A 153 -12.67 -29.19 -1.88
C LEU A 153 -11.60 -29.03 -2.95
N GLN A 154 -11.96 -29.14 -4.23
CA GLN A 154 -11.04 -28.91 -5.35
C GLN A 154 -10.42 -27.51 -5.30
N THR A 155 -11.21 -26.50 -4.96
CA THR A 155 -10.75 -25.11 -4.87
C THR A 155 -9.77 -24.93 -3.71
N ILE A 156 -10.07 -25.50 -2.54
CA ILE A 156 -9.16 -25.49 -1.38
C ILE A 156 -7.83 -26.15 -1.76
N ASN A 157 -7.90 -27.31 -2.40
CA ASN A 157 -6.74 -28.07 -2.85
C ASN A 157 -5.89 -27.29 -3.87
N LYS A 158 -6.53 -26.68 -4.88
CA LYS A 158 -5.84 -25.87 -5.91
C LYS A 158 -5.14 -24.67 -5.27
N ILE A 159 -5.79 -23.95 -4.36
CA ILE A 159 -5.19 -22.82 -3.64
C ILE A 159 -3.99 -23.29 -2.81
N LEU A 160 -4.14 -24.39 -2.06
CA LEU A 160 -3.06 -24.92 -1.23
C LEU A 160 -1.83 -25.28 -2.07
N ASN A 161 -2.04 -25.97 -3.20
CA ASN A 161 -0.96 -26.32 -4.13
C ASN A 161 -0.28 -25.07 -4.69
N LEU A 162 -1.03 -24.04 -5.09
CA LEU A 162 -0.43 -22.77 -5.55
C LEU A 162 0.39 -22.10 -4.45
N LEU A 163 -0.10 -22.07 -3.21
CA LEU A 163 0.62 -21.45 -2.10
C LEU A 163 1.89 -22.23 -1.72
N GLN A 164 1.83 -23.57 -1.67
CA GLN A 164 2.94 -24.41 -1.25
C GLN A 164 3.98 -24.66 -2.35
N ARG A 165 3.55 -24.90 -3.60
CA ARG A 165 4.45 -25.29 -4.70
C ARG A 165 4.91 -24.10 -5.53
N GLU A 166 4.00 -23.19 -5.88
CA GLU A 166 4.35 -22.05 -6.75
C GLU A 166 4.90 -20.87 -5.96
N VAL A 167 4.21 -20.50 -4.86
CA VAL A 167 4.61 -19.38 -3.99
C VAL A 167 5.63 -19.81 -2.95
N LEU A 168 5.81 -21.11 -2.69
CA LEU A 168 6.71 -21.64 -1.65
C LEU A 168 6.43 -21.01 -0.27
N MET A 169 5.16 -20.78 0.05
CA MET A 169 4.76 -20.19 1.31
C MET A 169 4.92 -21.21 2.45
N PRO A 170 5.62 -20.87 3.55
CA PRO A 170 5.78 -21.79 4.67
C PRO A 170 4.44 -22.19 5.30
N ASN A 171 4.30 -23.47 5.69
CA ASN A 171 3.06 -24.01 6.26
C ASN A 171 2.55 -23.19 7.46
N HIS A 172 3.43 -22.80 8.38
CA HIS A 172 3.07 -21.96 9.54
C HIS A 172 2.46 -20.61 9.13
N LYS A 173 2.87 -20.06 7.97
CA LYS A 173 2.35 -18.80 7.43
C LYS A 173 0.96 -19.00 6.82
N ILE A 174 0.74 -20.09 6.09
CA ILE A 174 -0.58 -20.45 5.56
C ILE A 174 -1.56 -20.70 6.72
N LYS A 175 -1.12 -21.49 7.71
CA LYS A 175 -1.85 -21.81 8.94
C LYS A 175 -2.29 -20.58 9.73
N SER A 176 -1.42 -19.58 9.86
CA SER A 176 -1.77 -18.31 10.54
C SER A 176 -2.67 -17.38 9.70
N ASN A 177 -2.90 -17.68 8.42
CA ASN A 177 -3.64 -16.84 7.48
C ASN A 177 -4.73 -17.66 6.75
N LEU A 178 -5.64 -18.32 7.47
CA LEU A 178 -6.67 -19.20 6.89
C LEU A 178 -7.62 -18.50 5.89
N TYR A 179 -7.71 -17.16 5.91
CA TYR A 179 -8.43 -16.42 4.87
C TYR A 179 -7.89 -16.65 3.46
N LEU A 180 -6.65 -17.13 3.30
CA LEU A 180 -6.06 -17.44 2.00
C LEU A 180 -6.87 -18.49 1.24
N PHE A 181 -7.54 -19.41 1.94
CA PHE A 181 -8.44 -20.40 1.32
C PHE A 181 -9.72 -19.79 0.70
N GLN A 182 -9.96 -18.49 0.94
CA GLN A 182 -11.02 -17.74 0.28
C GLN A 182 -10.56 -17.10 -1.03
N ALA A 183 -9.29 -17.19 -1.39
CA ALA A 183 -8.78 -16.67 -2.65
C ALA A 183 -9.51 -17.32 -3.85
N ASP A 184 -9.44 -16.65 -4.99
CA ASP A 184 -9.83 -17.24 -6.26
C ASP A 184 -8.56 -17.84 -6.90
N PRO A 185 -8.52 -19.17 -7.15
CA PRO A 185 -7.34 -19.81 -7.71
C PRO A 185 -6.97 -19.31 -9.11
N ASP A 186 -7.96 -18.91 -9.92
CA ASP A 186 -7.70 -18.45 -11.29
C ASP A 186 -7.09 -17.05 -11.25
N ASN A 187 -7.62 -16.18 -10.39
CA ASN A 187 -7.02 -14.88 -10.10
C ASN A 187 -5.61 -14.99 -9.48
N LEU A 188 -5.38 -15.96 -8.58
CA LEU A 188 -4.06 -16.17 -8.00
C LEU A 188 -3.05 -16.62 -9.06
N ASN A 189 -3.44 -17.48 -9.99
CA ASN A 189 -2.61 -17.82 -11.15
C ASN A 189 -2.28 -16.59 -11.99
N ASP A 190 -3.26 -15.74 -12.29
CA ASP A 190 -3.02 -14.50 -13.04
C ASP A 190 -2.04 -13.58 -12.32
N LEU A 191 -2.13 -13.45 -11.00
CA LEU A 191 -1.14 -12.69 -10.23
C LEU A 191 0.27 -13.30 -10.33
N ILE A 192 0.39 -14.62 -10.22
CA ILE A 192 1.68 -15.31 -10.23
C ILE A 192 2.35 -15.21 -11.61
N TYR A 193 1.59 -15.47 -12.69
CA TYR A 193 2.15 -15.66 -14.03
C TYR A 193 2.04 -14.43 -14.95
N LYS A 194 1.06 -13.54 -14.74
CA LYS A 194 0.87 -12.36 -15.58
C LYS A 194 1.37 -11.08 -14.93
N PHE A 195 1.18 -10.91 -13.61
CA PHE A 195 1.61 -9.68 -12.92
C PHE A 195 3.10 -9.68 -12.56
N CYS A 196 3.64 -10.85 -12.20
CA CYS A 196 5.07 -11.20 -12.04
C CYS A 196 5.87 -10.46 -10.95
N SER A 197 5.78 -9.13 -10.80
CA SER A 197 6.63 -8.39 -9.85
C SER A 197 6.05 -7.06 -9.35
N ILE A 198 6.51 -6.64 -8.17
CA ILE A 198 6.24 -5.31 -7.58
C ILE A 198 7.56 -4.63 -7.28
N GLY A 199 7.77 -3.44 -7.84
CA GLY A 199 9.00 -2.69 -7.69
C GLY A 199 10.25 -3.49 -8.09
N GLY A 200 10.15 -4.50 -8.95
CA GLY A 200 11.27 -5.39 -9.30
C GLY A 200 11.58 -6.51 -8.30
N ILE A 201 10.67 -6.80 -7.37
CA ILE A 201 10.70 -8.00 -6.51
C ILE A 201 9.62 -8.98 -7.02
N ASP A 202 9.96 -10.26 -7.11
CA ASP A 202 9.03 -11.30 -7.54
C ASP A 202 7.76 -11.29 -6.67
N ILE A 203 6.59 -11.34 -7.32
CA ILE A 203 5.29 -11.35 -6.63
C ILE A 203 5.15 -12.50 -5.63
N LYS A 204 5.78 -13.66 -5.89
CA LYS A 204 5.84 -14.81 -5.00
C LYS A 204 6.54 -14.46 -3.69
N GLU A 205 7.67 -13.74 -3.76
CA GLU A 205 8.36 -13.22 -2.57
C GLU A 205 7.48 -12.24 -1.80
N VAL A 206 6.80 -11.34 -2.52
CA VAL A 206 5.91 -10.36 -1.91
C VAL A 206 4.76 -11.06 -1.18
N PHE A 207 4.18 -12.12 -1.74
CA PHE A 207 3.11 -12.89 -1.08
C PHE A 207 3.59 -13.58 0.20
N ARG A 208 4.83 -14.09 0.25
CA ARG A 208 5.41 -14.65 1.48
C ARG A 208 5.52 -13.61 2.58
N LEU A 209 5.92 -12.38 2.24
CA LEU A 209 6.05 -11.26 3.17
C LEU A 209 4.69 -10.67 3.57
N TYR A 210 3.77 -10.53 2.62
CA TYR A 210 2.47 -9.88 2.75
C TYR A 210 1.34 -10.76 2.17
N PRO A 211 0.91 -11.82 2.86
CA PRO A 211 -0.08 -12.78 2.35
C PRO A 211 -1.43 -12.16 1.97
N LYS A 212 -1.80 -11.03 2.59
CA LYS A 212 -3.05 -10.31 2.28
C LYS A 212 -3.17 -9.90 0.81
N LEU A 213 -2.06 -9.74 0.09
CA LEU A 213 -2.05 -9.37 -1.32
C LEU A 213 -2.55 -10.50 -2.25
N VAL A 214 -2.50 -11.76 -1.80
CA VAL A 214 -3.09 -12.92 -2.51
C VAL A 214 -4.60 -12.72 -2.76
N MET A 215 -5.27 -11.95 -1.88
CA MET A 215 -6.71 -11.70 -1.97
C MET A 215 -7.09 -10.59 -2.96
N LYS A 216 -6.11 -9.90 -3.56
CA LYS A 216 -6.37 -8.79 -4.48
C LYS A 216 -6.67 -9.30 -5.88
N LYS A 217 -7.55 -8.60 -6.59
CA LYS A 217 -7.83 -8.92 -7.99
C LYS A 217 -6.63 -8.52 -8.86
N TYR A 218 -6.30 -9.33 -9.85
CA TYR A 218 -5.28 -9.05 -10.84
C TYR A 218 -5.50 -7.69 -11.53
N SER A 219 -6.74 -7.42 -11.98
CA SER A 219 -7.09 -6.15 -12.62
C SER A 219 -6.81 -4.94 -11.72
N THR A 220 -7.18 -5.02 -10.44
CA THR A 220 -6.92 -3.96 -9.46
C THR A 220 -5.42 -3.76 -9.22
N MET A 221 -4.64 -4.84 -9.09
CA MET A 221 -3.19 -4.76 -8.91
C MET A 221 -2.51 -4.09 -10.11
N LEU A 222 -2.96 -4.41 -11.33
CA LEU A 222 -2.48 -3.81 -12.57
C LEU A 222 -2.82 -2.32 -12.64
N GLU A 223 -4.05 -1.95 -12.31
CA GLU A 223 -4.48 -0.54 -12.28
C GLU A 223 -3.66 0.28 -11.28
N ILE A 224 -3.39 -0.26 -10.08
CA ILE A 224 -2.51 0.39 -9.09
C ILE A 224 -1.12 0.59 -9.67
N LYS A 225 -0.55 -0.42 -10.34
CA LYS A 225 0.77 -0.31 -10.96
C LYS A 225 0.79 0.82 -12.00
N ASN A 226 -0.21 0.88 -12.87
CA ASN A 226 -0.33 1.93 -13.89
C ASN A 226 -0.45 3.33 -13.25
N VAL A 227 -1.24 3.48 -12.18
CA VAL A 227 -1.34 4.76 -11.44
C VAL A 227 0.01 5.14 -10.84
N LEU A 228 0.76 4.21 -10.26
CA LEU A 228 2.08 4.51 -9.69
C LEU A 228 3.09 4.91 -10.78
N GLU A 229 3.04 4.28 -11.94
CA GLU A 229 3.89 4.61 -13.10
C GLU A 229 3.54 5.97 -13.70
N GLU A 230 2.25 6.28 -13.88
CA GLU A 230 1.76 7.59 -14.36
C GLU A 230 2.26 8.75 -13.49
N PHE A 231 2.31 8.54 -12.17
CA PHE A 231 2.81 9.53 -11.22
C PHE A 231 4.34 9.49 -11.06
N GLY A 232 5.06 8.66 -11.81
CA GLY A 232 6.52 8.57 -11.78
C GLY A 232 7.08 8.01 -10.46
N ILE A 233 6.32 7.16 -9.77
CA ILE A 233 6.76 6.57 -8.50
C ILE A 233 7.80 5.48 -8.74
N SER A 234 9.01 5.70 -8.23
CA SER A 234 10.14 4.79 -8.42
C SER A 234 9.88 3.38 -7.87
N ASN A 235 10.51 2.40 -8.51
CA ASN A 235 10.51 1.01 -8.03
C ASN A 235 11.04 0.89 -6.59
N GLU A 236 12.05 1.69 -6.22
CA GLU A 236 12.56 1.69 -4.85
C GLU A 236 11.48 2.14 -3.84
N ALA A 237 10.66 3.13 -4.17
CA ALA A 237 9.55 3.52 -3.30
C ALA A 237 8.52 2.41 -3.13
N GLN A 238 8.22 1.68 -4.20
CA GLN A 238 7.31 0.52 -4.19
C GLN A 238 7.83 -0.62 -3.31
N LYS A 239 9.13 -0.98 -3.44
CA LYS A 239 9.78 -2.01 -2.60
C LYS A 239 9.68 -1.72 -1.10
N ARG A 240 9.64 -0.45 -0.71
CA ARG A 240 9.55 -0.03 0.70
C ARG A 240 8.11 0.01 1.24
N CYS A 241 7.10 -0.17 0.39
CA CYS A 241 5.69 -0.10 0.79
C CYS A 241 4.76 -0.95 -0.09
N PHE A 242 4.89 -2.29 -0.04
CA PHE A 242 3.93 -3.19 -0.72
C PHE A 242 2.48 -3.03 -0.25
N GLN A 243 2.28 -2.53 0.97
CA GLN A 243 0.96 -2.27 1.55
C GLN A 243 0.15 -1.24 0.75
N ILE A 244 0.79 -0.45 -0.12
CA ILE A 244 0.07 0.47 -1.01
C ILE A 244 -0.96 -0.28 -1.87
N TYR A 245 -0.62 -1.51 -2.31
CA TYR A 245 -1.50 -2.38 -3.09
C TYR A 245 -2.70 -2.93 -2.31
N THR A 246 -2.81 -2.63 -1.01
CA THR A 246 -4.01 -2.94 -0.23
C THR A 246 -5.14 -1.92 -0.40
N LEU A 247 -4.85 -0.73 -0.92
CA LEU A 247 -5.82 0.34 -1.17
C LEU A 247 -6.55 0.15 -2.51
N SER A 248 -7.55 0.99 -2.79
CA SER A 248 -8.15 1.08 -4.13
C SER A 248 -7.31 2.00 -5.04
N PRO A 249 -7.33 1.76 -6.37
CA PRO A 249 -6.65 2.61 -7.35
C PRO A 249 -7.09 4.08 -7.27
N SER A 250 -8.40 4.32 -7.14
CA SER A 250 -8.97 5.66 -7.02
C SER A 250 -8.43 6.42 -5.80
N THR A 251 -8.37 5.78 -4.64
CA THR A 251 -7.82 6.39 -3.42
C THR A 251 -6.33 6.66 -3.54
N ILE A 252 -5.57 5.84 -4.26
CA ILE A 252 -4.14 6.10 -4.49
C ILE A 252 -3.97 7.33 -5.38
N ARG A 253 -4.73 7.41 -6.49
CA ARG A 253 -4.71 8.56 -7.41
C ARG A 253 -5.04 9.86 -6.68
N GLU A 254 -6.18 9.91 -5.99
CA GLU A 254 -6.63 11.07 -5.23
C GLU A 254 -5.54 11.53 -4.22
N ARG A 255 -4.96 10.59 -3.47
CA ARG A 255 -3.91 10.92 -2.48
C ARG A 255 -2.62 11.39 -3.12
N LEU A 256 -2.26 10.90 -4.31
CA LEU A 256 -1.08 11.35 -5.05
C LEU A 256 -1.29 12.74 -5.67
N GLU A 257 -2.49 13.04 -6.14
CA GLU A 257 -2.87 14.39 -6.62
C GLU A 257 -2.81 15.39 -5.47
N ASN A 258 -3.43 15.06 -4.33
CA ASN A 258 -3.37 15.87 -3.12
C ASN A 258 -1.93 16.04 -2.59
N ALA A 259 -1.06 15.04 -2.79
CA ALA A 259 0.33 15.15 -2.37
C ALA A 259 1.14 16.19 -3.17
N LYS A 260 0.72 16.55 -4.38
CA LYS A 260 1.36 17.61 -5.18
C LYS A 260 1.01 19.02 -4.66
N THR A 261 -0.16 19.19 -4.05
CA THR A 261 -0.63 20.49 -3.52
C THR A 261 -0.07 20.77 -2.13
N ILE A 262 0.19 19.74 -1.33
CA ILE A 262 0.70 19.85 0.03
C ILE A 262 2.23 20.03 0.02
N PRO A 263 2.79 21.17 0.49
CA PRO A 263 4.22 21.46 0.41
C PRO A 263 5.12 20.41 1.07
N GLU A 264 4.68 19.86 2.21
CA GLU A 264 5.43 18.86 2.96
C GLU A 264 5.54 17.57 2.15
N PHE A 265 4.45 17.15 1.51
CA PHE A 265 4.41 15.91 0.73
C PHE A 265 5.19 16.06 -0.58
N LYS A 266 5.06 17.21 -1.24
CA LYS A 266 5.83 17.54 -2.44
C LYS A 266 7.34 17.43 -2.19
N THR A 267 7.81 17.90 -1.03
CA THR A 267 9.24 17.83 -0.65
C THR A 267 9.73 16.38 -0.52
N PHE A 268 8.85 15.45 -0.13
CA PHE A 268 9.18 14.03 0.01
C PHE A 268 8.86 13.19 -1.22
N TYR A 269 8.40 13.77 -2.34
CA TYR A 269 7.81 13.03 -3.45
C TYR A 269 8.71 11.89 -3.99
N ASN A 270 10.00 12.17 -4.15
CA ASN A 270 10.98 11.18 -4.65
C ASN A 270 11.66 10.37 -3.53
N HIS A 271 11.25 10.55 -2.28
CA HIS A 271 11.84 9.82 -1.16
C HIS A 271 11.47 8.32 -1.23
N PRO A 272 12.40 7.38 -0.98
CA PRO A 272 12.13 5.93 -0.99
C PRO A 272 11.00 5.46 -0.07
N ARG A 273 10.60 6.28 0.90
CA ARG A 273 9.52 5.97 1.85
C ARG A 273 8.25 6.79 1.59
N PHE A 274 8.19 7.58 0.52
CA PHE A 274 7.06 8.46 0.19
C PHE A 274 5.73 7.71 0.20
N LEU A 275 5.68 6.51 -0.38
CA LEU A 275 4.46 5.69 -0.40
C LEU A 275 3.92 5.34 0.98
N LYS A 276 4.74 5.36 2.05
CA LYS A 276 4.23 5.20 3.42
C LYS A 276 3.38 6.38 3.87
N ILE A 277 3.72 7.59 3.44
CA ILE A 277 2.90 8.78 3.68
C ILE A 277 1.57 8.62 2.95
N ILE A 278 1.61 8.19 1.68
CA ILE A 278 0.39 7.97 0.88
C ILE A 278 -0.49 6.87 1.48
N HIS A 279 0.11 5.77 1.95
CA HIS A 279 -0.63 4.69 2.60
C HIS A 279 -1.30 5.17 3.91
N TYR A 280 -0.56 5.90 4.75
CA TYR A 280 -1.05 6.48 6.01
C TYR A 280 -1.51 7.94 5.88
N ASN A 281 -2.07 8.32 4.73
CA ASN A 281 -2.33 9.73 4.39
C ASN A 281 -3.16 10.48 5.43
N THR A 282 -4.31 9.93 5.86
CA THR A 282 -5.16 10.56 6.89
C THR A 282 -4.43 10.79 8.21
N LYS A 283 -3.54 9.86 8.60
CA LYS A 283 -2.73 9.99 9.80
C LYS A 283 -1.66 11.06 9.63
N ALA A 284 -0.99 11.09 8.48
CA ALA A 284 0.03 12.09 8.17
C ALA A 284 -0.56 13.50 8.13
N LEU A 285 -1.74 13.70 7.53
CA LEU A 285 -2.45 14.99 7.49
C LEU A 285 -2.82 15.49 8.88
N LYS A 286 -3.43 14.65 9.71
CA LYS A 286 -3.77 15.00 11.10
C LYS A 286 -2.54 15.41 11.91
N ARG A 287 -1.42 14.72 11.69
CA ARG A 287 -0.13 15.05 12.33
C ARG A 287 0.44 16.38 11.83
N ILE A 288 0.33 16.66 10.53
CA ILE A 288 0.77 17.96 9.98
C ILE A 288 -0.02 19.10 10.62
N MET A 289 -1.36 19.02 10.61
CA MET A 289 -2.23 20.05 11.18
C MET A 289 -1.87 20.32 12.65
N LYS A 290 -1.81 19.27 13.47
CA LYS A 290 -1.48 19.40 14.90
C LYS A 290 -0.07 19.95 15.15
N LEU A 291 0.90 19.63 14.31
CA LEU A 291 2.25 20.17 14.44
C LEU A 291 2.32 21.64 14.03
N TYR A 292 1.53 22.06 13.04
CA TYR A 292 1.40 23.47 12.70
C TYR A 292 0.73 24.29 13.78
N ASP A 293 -0.32 23.78 14.43
CA ASP A 293 -0.94 24.45 15.58
C ASP A 293 0.06 24.66 16.74
N ASN A 294 1.03 23.75 16.87
CA ASN A 294 2.10 23.81 17.87
C ASN A 294 3.36 24.56 17.38
N ASN A 295 3.29 25.30 16.26
CA ASN A 295 4.40 26.03 15.66
C ASN A 295 5.64 25.18 15.30
N LYS A 296 5.46 23.87 15.05
CA LYS A 296 6.51 22.94 14.64
C LYS A 296 6.52 22.77 13.13
N LYS A 297 7.51 23.36 12.46
CA LYS A 297 7.56 23.47 11.00
C LYS A 297 8.56 22.50 10.37
N CYS A 298 9.55 22.06 11.13
CA CYS A 298 10.57 21.16 10.59
C CYS A 298 10.04 19.72 10.70
N LEU A 299 9.55 19.15 9.61
CA LEU A 299 8.91 17.82 9.63
C LEU A 299 9.84 16.76 9.02
N SER A 300 9.76 15.52 9.55
CA SER A 300 10.46 14.35 8.99
C SER A 300 9.46 13.28 8.60
N LEU A 301 9.80 12.46 7.61
CA LEU A 301 8.93 11.40 7.13
C LEU A 301 8.63 10.37 8.23
N ASN A 302 9.59 10.14 9.13
CA ASN A 302 9.40 9.24 10.28
C ASN A 302 8.37 9.78 11.28
N ILE A 303 8.29 11.10 11.47
CA ILE A 303 7.28 11.72 12.33
C ILE A 303 5.90 11.61 11.67
N LEU A 304 5.81 11.84 10.37
CA LEU A 304 4.54 11.82 9.64
C LEU A 304 3.96 10.41 9.49
N SER A 305 4.77 9.44 9.06
CA SER A 305 4.32 8.09 8.72
C SER A 305 4.67 7.01 9.76
N GLY A 306 5.49 7.33 10.77
CA GLY A 306 6.00 6.36 11.75
C GLY A 306 5.07 6.07 12.94
N SER A 307 5.66 5.48 13.98
CA SER A 307 4.96 5.02 15.20
C SER A 307 4.30 6.16 15.98
N GLY A 308 3.35 5.81 16.87
CA GLY A 308 2.75 6.75 17.82
C GLY A 308 3.78 7.33 18.78
N ALA A 309 4.57 6.45 19.40
CA ALA A 309 5.58 6.81 20.39
C ALA A 309 6.59 7.86 19.90
N HIS A 310 7.17 7.69 18.70
CA HIS A 310 8.12 8.68 18.15
C HIS A 310 7.46 10.02 17.86
N TYR A 311 6.22 10.00 17.41
CA TYR A 311 5.45 11.21 17.16
C TYR A 311 5.12 11.95 18.46
N GLU A 312 4.70 11.25 19.51
CA GLU A 312 4.37 11.87 20.80
C GLU A 312 5.59 12.50 21.49
N VAL A 313 6.74 11.82 21.43
CA VAL A 313 8.01 12.39 21.93
C VAL A 313 8.37 13.66 21.16
N TYR A 314 8.23 13.64 19.83
CA TYR A 314 8.45 14.82 19.00
C TYR A 314 7.44 15.93 19.28
N GLU A 315 6.18 15.59 19.52
CA GLU A 315 5.12 16.55 19.79
C GLU A 315 5.32 17.24 21.15
N LYS A 316 5.80 16.52 22.17
CA LYS A 316 6.07 17.07 23.51
C LYS A 316 7.42 17.78 23.64
N SER A 317 8.37 17.53 22.74
CA SER A 317 9.72 18.10 22.85
C SER A 317 9.71 19.62 22.67
N THR A 318 10.56 20.33 23.40
CA THR A 318 10.79 21.76 23.18
C THR A 318 11.62 21.95 21.91
N GLY A 319 11.00 22.59 20.91
CA GLY A 319 11.62 22.88 19.61
C GLY A 319 11.70 21.72 18.62
N ASP A 320 12.34 22.01 17.49
CA ASP A 320 12.29 21.24 16.23
C ASP A 320 13.55 20.38 15.99
N ARG A 321 14.13 19.73 17.01
CA ARG A 321 15.49 19.14 16.90
C ARG A 321 15.57 17.67 16.45
N LEU A 322 14.52 16.87 16.66
CA LEU A 322 14.65 15.41 16.56
C LEU A 322 14.44 14.88 15.12
N GLY A 323 15.40 14.07 14.64
CA GLY A 323 15.19 13.08 13.57
C GLY A 323 15.31 13.51 12.10
N LYS A 324 15.78 14.72 11.80
CA LYS A 324 15.69 15.32 10.44
C LYS A 324 16.96 15.25 9.59
N SER A 325 18.09 14.94 10.21
CA SER A 325 19.39 14.98 9.53
C SER A 325 19.45 14.11 8.28
N LYS A 326 18.78 12.94 8.29
CA LYS A 326 18.76 12.05 7.12
C LYS A 326 17.88 12.61 6.00
N ASP A 327 16.69 13.06 6.34
CA ASP A 327 15.71 13.58 5.38
C ASP A 327 16.20 14.89 4.72
N LEU A 328 16.86 15.75 5.49
CA LEU A 328 17.46 16.99 4.98
C LEU A 328 18.59 16.72 4.00
N ILE A 329 19.52 15.86 4.38
CA ILE A 329 20.64 15.50 3.49
C ILE A 329 20.13 14.81 2.23
N PHE A 330 19.11 13.95 2.36
CA PHE A 330 18.47 13.33 1.22
C PHE A 330 17.83 14.39 0.29
N CYS A 331 17.03 15.31 0.84
CA CYS A 331 16.40 16.39 0.08
C CYS A 331 17.42 17.21 -0.71
N ILE A 332 18.50 17.67 -0.07
CA ILE A 332 19.54 18.46 -0.74
C ILE A 332 20.26 17.63 -1.82
N THR A 333 20.64 16.39 -1.50
CA THR A 333 21.32 15.50 -2.46
C THR A 333 20.46 15.25 -3.69
N GLN A 334 19.16 15.06 -3.48
CA GLN A 334 18.19 14.86 -4.55
C GLN A 334 17.99 16.12 -5.38
N SER A 335 17.85 17.28 -4.73
CA SER A 335 17.77 18.59 -5.40
C SER A 335 18.95 18.78 -6.35
N LEU A 336 20.18 18.45 -5.91
CA LEU A 336 21.42 18.53 -6.70
C LEU A 336 21.58 17.40 -7.75
N GLY A 337 20.54 16.61 -8.01
CA GLY A 337 20.54 15.57 -9.05
C GLY A 337 21.39 14.35 -8.72
N HIS A 338 21.66 14.06 -7.44
CA HIS A 338 22.50 12.94 -6.98
C HIS A 338 23.95 12.95 -7.49
N SER A 339 24.42 14.08 -8.04
CA SER A 339 25.81 14.25 -8.50
C SER A 339 26.84 14.21 -7.37
N TYR A 340 26.38 14.41 -6.13
CA TYR A 340 27.22 14.51 -4.93
C TYR A 340 26.85 13.46 -3.90
N SER A 341 27.85 12.93 -3.19
CA SER A 341 27.61 11.96 -2.12
C SER A 341 26.91 12.60 -0.92
N ALA A 342 26.02 11.85 -0.27
CA ALA A 342 25.33 12.29 0.95
C ALA A 342 26.32 12.64 2.10
N SER A 343 27.49 12.00 2.14
CA SER A 343 28.58 12.31 3.06
C SER A 343 29.19 13.69 2.78
N SER A 344 29.43 14.03 1.51
CA SER A 344 29.98 15.34 1.12
C SER A 344 29.03 16.47 1.49
N VAL A 345 27.75 16.32 1.13
CA VAL A 345 26.70 17.28 1.50
C VAL A 345 26.63 17.45 3.02
N ARG A 346 26.66 16.34 3.78
CA ARG A 346 26.64 16.38 5.24
C ARG A 346 27.82 17.14 5.83
N ASN A 347 29.02 16.96 5.28
CA ASN A 347 30.22 17.62 5.80
C ASN A 347 30.18 19.13 5.57
N ILE A 348 29.62 19.59 4.45
CA ILE A 348 29.43 21.02 4.18
C ILE A 348 28.35 21.60 5.12
N MET A 349 27.20 20.94 5.22
CA MET A 349 26.07 21.43 6.01
C MET A 349 26.39 21.52 7.51
N LYS A 350 27.18 20.57 8.05
CA LYS A 350 27.61 20.57 9.45
C LYS A 350 28.40 21.81 9.87
N ARG A 351 28.97 22.56 8.92
CA ARG A 351 29.68 23.81 9.21
C ARG A 351 28.75 24.90 9.75
N HIS A 352 27.46 24.82 9.44
CA HIS A 352 26.47 25.79 9.90
C HIS A 352 25.81 25.32 11.20
N PRO A 353 25.76 26.12 12.29
CA PRO A 353 25.30 25.65 13.61
C PRO A 353 23.81 25.24 13.62
N PHE A 354 22.98 25.87 12.80
CA PHE A 354 21.52 25.63 12.78
C PHE A 354 21.04 24.76 11.61
N TRP A 355 21.93 23.99 10.96
CA TRP A 355 21.59 23.25 9.74
C TRP A 355 20.44 22.24 9.88
N ILE A 356 20.14 21.75 11.09
CA ILE A 356 19.01 20.82 11.35
C ILE A 356 17.72 21.52 11.76
N ASN A 357 17.74 22.84 11.96
CA ASN A 357 16.62 23.62 12.49
C ASN A 357 15.81 24.32 11.39
N ILE A 358 16.17 24.12 10.12
CA ILE A 358 15.49 24.76 8.99
C ILE A 358 14.48 23.77 8.37
N PRO A 359 13.23 24.19 8.11
CA PRO A 359 12.22 23.34 7.48
C PRO A 359 12.65 22.88 6.08
N LEU A 360 12.37 21.62 5.74
CA LEU A 360 12.67 21.06 4.42
C LEU A 360 11.96 21.79 3.29
N VAL A 361 10.73 22.26 3.54
CA VAL A 361 9.94 23.04 2.57
C VAL A 361 10.68 24.32 2.19
N GLN A 362 11.31 25.00 3.14
CA GLN A 362 12.11 26.19 2.87
C GLN A 362 13.36 25.85 2.05
N ILE A 363 14.08 24.79 2.40
CA ILE A 363 15.28 24.35 1.68
C ILE A 363 14.94 24.03 0.22
N SER A 364 13.87 23.26 0.00
CA SER A 364 13.39 22.92 -1.35
C SER A 364 13.00 24.18 -2.13
N TYR A 365 12.28 25.10 -1.50
CA TYR A 365 11.86 26.36 -2.13
C TYR A 365 13.05 27.24 -2.53
N VAL A 366 14.04 27.40 -1.64
CA VAL A 366 15.24 28.19 -1.91
C VAL A 366 16.06 27.56 -3.04
N TYR A 367 16.20 26.24 -3.04
CA TYR A 367 16.86 25.53 -4.13
C TYR A 367 16.17 25.77 -5.47
N ASP A 368 14.85 25.59 -5.55
CA ASP A 368 14.07 25.79 -6.77
C ASP A 368 14.28 27.20 -7.32
N LYS A 369 14.33 28.22 -6.47
CA LYS A 369 14.60 29.60 -6.88
C LYS A 369 16.03 29.82 -7.35
N LEU A 370 17.03 29.32 -6.63
CA LEU A 370 18.44 29.48 -7.01
C LEU A 370 18.78 28.73 -8.30
N SER A 371 18.19 27.55 -8.51
CA SER A 371 18.43 26.72 -9.71
C SER A 371 18.08 27.42 -11.03
N THR A 372 17.28 28.48 -10.99
CA THR A 372 16.95 29.30 -12.18
C THR A 372 18.14 30.12 -12.69
N GLN A 373 19.13 30.42 -11.83
CA GLN A 373 20.25 31.31 -12.16
C GLN A 373 21.62 30.65 -11.94
N PHE A 374 21.70 29.68 -11.04
CA PHE A 374 22.93 29.02 -10.60
C PHE A 374 22.92 27.55 -10.98
N SER A 375 24.09 27.02 -11.34
CA SER A 375 24.23 25.58 -11.61
C SER A 375 24.22 24.78 -10.30
N ALA A 376 23.94 23.48 -10.38
CA ALA A 376 23.98 22.59 -9.21
C ALA A 376 25.38 22.59 -8.54
N SER A 377 26.46 22.76 -9.30
CA SER A 377 27.81 22.87 -8.75
C SER A 377 28.02 24.17 -7.99
N ASP A 378 27.55 25.30 -8.51
CA ASP A 378 27.65 26.59 -7.82
C ASP A 378 26.92 26.55 -6.46
N ILE A 379 25.74 25.92 -6.44
CA ILE A 379 24.91 25.75 -5.24
C ILE A 379 25.58 24.78 -4.26
N PHE A 380 26.18 23.69 -4.74
CA PHE A 380 26.85 22.71 -3.88
C PHE A 380 28.06 23.32 -3.16
N GLU A 381 28.89 24.11 -3.85
CA GLU A 381 30.03 24.82 -3.23
C GLU A 381 29.59 25.78 -2.13
N ASN A 382 28.40 26.37 -2.29
CA ASN A 382 27.80 27.33 -1.35
C ASN A 382 26.58 26.76 -0.63
N CYS A 383 26.53 25.44 -0.42
CA CYS A 383 25.33 24.73 0.06
C CYS A 383 24.65 25.32 1.32
N PRO A 384 25.37 25.90 2.31
CA PRO A 384 24.73 26.53 3.46
C PRO A 384 23.77 27.66 3.11
N ILE A 385 23.86 28.26 1.90
CA ILE A 385 22.93 29.30 1.45
C ILE A 385 21.46 28.82 1.43
N LEU A 386 21.24 27.51 1.25
CA LEU A 386 19.91 26.91 1.26
C LEU A 386 19.18 27.01 2.62
N LEU A 387 19.92 27.31 3.69
CA LEU A 387 19.38 27.49 5.03
C LEU A 387 18.74 28.87 5.24
N TYR A 388 19.03 29.83 4.37
CA TYR A 388 18.60 31.22 4.54
C TYR A 388 17.24 31.47 3.90
N PRO A 389 16.43 32.41 4.45
CA PRO A 389 15.16 32.78 3.83
C PRO A 389 15.37 33.41 2.45
N TRP A 390 14.60 32.96 1.45
CA TRP A 390 14.69 33.46 0.07
C TRP A 390 14.60 34.99 -0.02
N ASN A 391 13.73 35.61 0.79
CA ASN A 391 13.56 37.07 0.77
C ASN A 391 14.85 37.83 1.10
N LYS A 392 15.67 37.30 2.03
CA LYS A 392 16.99 37.87 2.36
C LYS A 392 17.98 37.61 1.24
N ILE A 393 18.03 36.39 0.71
CA ILE A 393 18.91 36.04 -0.41
C ILE A 393 18.63 36.96 -1.60
N LYS A 394 17.37 37.12 -1.98
CA LYS A 394 16.93 37.96 -3.09
C LYS A 394 17.28 39.43 -2.88
N SER A 395 17.02 39.98 -1.69
CA SER A 395 17.34 41.38 -1.41
C SER A 395 18.85 41.64 -1.45
N THR A 396 19.67 40.71 -0.94
CA THR A 396 21.13 40.79 -1.02
C THR A 396 21.61 40.65 -2.46
N MET A 397 21.02 39.77 -3.27
CA MET A 397 21.32 39.65 -4.70
C MET A 397 21.04 40.96 -5.45
N GLU A 398 19.85 41.55 -5.25
CA GLU A 398 19.48 42.81 -5.88
C GLU A 398 20.38 43.98 -5.46
N GLN A 399 20.84 44.00 -4.20
CA GLN A 399 21.80 44.99 -3.72
C GLN A 399 23.17 44.85 -4.39
N LEU A 400 23.59 43.61 -4.67
CA LEU A 400 24.87 43.29 -5.29
C LEU A 400 24.88 43.66 -6.79
N ASP A 401 23.76 43.42 -7.48
CA ASP A 401 23.60 43.72 -8.90
C ASP A 401 23.43 45.22 -9.18
N LYS A 402 22.77 45.97 -8.29
CA LYS A 402 22.51 47.41 -8.47
C LYS A 402 23.71 48.30 -8.22
N GLY A 403 24.85 47.78 -7.74
CA GLY A 403 26.11 48.52 -7.55
C GLY A 403 26.04 49.70 -6.55
N HIS A 404 24.87 50.02 -6.02
CA HIS A 404 24.62 51.15 -5.14
C HIS A 404 23.54 50.78 -4.13
N SER A 405 23.93 50.68 -2.86
CA SER A 405 23.01 50.95 -1.76
C SER A 405 23.75 51.69 -0.66
N LYS A 406 23.22 52.87 -0.30
CA LYS A 406 23.70 53.75 0.78
C LYS A 406 23.71 53.07 2.17
N ASN A 407 23.22 51.84 2.27
CA ASN A 407 23.12 51.04 3.50
C ASN A 407 24.11 49.86 3.58
N VAL A 408 25.15 49.84 2.74
CA VAL A 408 26.30 48.92 2.90
C VAL A 408 27.54 49.75 3.25
N PRO A 409 27.81 50.04 4.53
CA PRO A 409 28.90 50.95 4.93
C PRO A 409 30.33 50.46 4.67
N ALA A 410 30.59 49.43 3.85
CA ALA A 410 31.96 48.89 3.71
C ALA A 410 32.29 48.05 2.47
N LEU A 411 31.39 47.86 1.48
CA LEU A 411 31.81 47.22 0.20
C LEU A 411 32.31 48.23 -0.83
N CYS A 412 32.03 49.53 -0.60
CA CYS A 412 32.38 50.61 -1.52
C CYS A 412 33.82 51.13 -1.38
N ASN A 413 34.65 50.55 -0.50
CA ASN A 413 36.03 51.00 -0.31
C ASN A 413 37.07 50.15 -1.04
N GLU A 414 36.68 49.05 -1.70
CA GLU A 414 37.62 48.22 -2.46
C GLU A 414 37.03 47.80 -3.81
N ASN A 415 37.87 47.84 -4.84
CA ASN A 415 37.60 47.71 -6.28
C ASN A 415 37.04 46.34 -6.72
N ILE A 416 35.96 45.84 -6.13
CA ILE A 416 35.37 44.54 -6.51
C ILE A 416 34.48 44.75 -7.72
N ASN A 417 34.99 44.40 -8.91
CA ASN A 417 34.19 44.34 -10.12
C ASN A 417 33.26 43.12 -10.07
N THR A 418 32.03 43.32 -9.61
CA THR A 418 31.00 42.27 -9.48
C THR A 418 30.65 41.61 -10.82
N LYS A 419 30.97 42.24 -11.95
CA LYS A 419 30.80 41.66 -13.30
C LYS A 419 31.84 40.59 -13.62
N CYS A 420 33.00 40.61 -12.98
CA CYS A 420 34.07 39.62 -13.18
C CYS A 420 33.93 38.39 -12.28
N LEU A 421 32.99 38.39 -11.33
CA LEU A 421 32.79 37.27 -10.41
C LEU A 421 32.08 36.10 -11.10
N THR A 422 32.61 34.89 -10.89
CA THR A 422 31.92 33.65 -11.24
C THR A 422 30.64 33.49 -10.44
N LYS A 423 29.71 32.66 -10.93
CA LYS A 423 28.43 32.40 -10.27
C LYS A 423 28.61 31.86 -8.85
N SER A 424 29.53 30.91 -8.65
CA SER A 424 29.89 30.43 -7.31
C SER A 424 30.42 31.54 -6.39
N GLN A 425 31.34 32.38 -6.86
CA GLN A 425 31.86 33.51 -6.07
C GLN A 425 30.77 34.52 -5.68
N LYS A 426 29.79 34.76 -6.58
CA LYS A 426 28.63 35.60 -6.25
C LYS A 426 27.82 35.00 -5.09
N LEU A 427 27.55 33.69 -5.10
CA LEU A 427 26.87 33.01 -3.99
C LEU A 427 27.66 33.10 -2.68
N SER A 428 28.99 32.92 -2.74
CA SER A 428 29.84 33.08 -1.56
C SER A 428 29.75 34.50 -0.97
N LEU A 429 29.76 35.53 -1.82
CA LEU A 429 29.66 36.92 -1.39
C LEU A 429 28.27 37.24 -0.82
N ILE A 430 27.20 36.69 -1.40
CA ILE A 430 25.85 36.80 -0.85
C ILE A 430 25.80 36.17 0.55
N LEU A 431 26.35 34.98 0.73
CA LEU A 431 26.40 34.30 2.02
C LEU A 431 27.17 35.11 3.06
N TYR A 432 28.32 35.68 2.66
CA TYR A 432 29.10 36.59 3.50
C TYR A 432 28.27 37.79 3.95
N LEU A 433 27.55 38.45 3.04
CA LEU A 433 26.74 39.62 3.37
C LEU A 433 25.55 39.31 4.27
N LEU A 434 24.96 38.12 4.10
CA LEU A 434 23.89 37.64 4.97
C LEU A 434 24.37 37.44 6.41
N GLU A 435 25.60 36.97 6.61
CA GLU A 435 26.14 36.66 7.95
C GLU A 435 26.96 37.80 8.59
N ARG A 436 27.44 38.77 7.80
CA ARG A 436 28.28 39.87 8.30
C ARG A 436 27.62 40.62 9.45
N ASN A 437 26.32 40.92 9.33
CA ASN A 437 25.57 41.64 10.36
C ASN A 437 25.24 40.77 11.58
N HIS A 438 25.52 39.46 11.52
CA HIS A 438 25.31 38.48 12.57
C HIS A 438 26.62 37.87 13.07
N TYR A 439 27.77 38.48 12.77
CA TYR A 439 29.10 38.03 13.21
C TYR A 439 29.39 36.55 12.90
N PHE A 440 28.85 36.03 11.79
CA PHE A 440 29.04 34.62 11.38
C PHE A 440 28.58 33.59 12.41
N THR A 441 27.64 33.97 13.28
CA THR A 441 27.05 33.07 14.28
C THR A 441 26.05 32.07 13.68
N GLY A 442 25.70 32.23 12.39
CA GLY A 442 24.65 31.46 11.72
C GLY A 442 23.24 31.98 12.01
N ASN A 443 23.10 33.07 12.77
CA ASN A 443 21.81 33.66 13.12
C ASN A 443 21.13 34.38 11.94
N GLY A 444 21.83 34.57 10.82
CA GLY A 444 21.26 35.19 9.62
C GLY A 444 20.11 34.39 9.00
N VAL A 445 19.99 33.10 9.32
CA VAL A 445 18.89 32.22 8.89
C VAL A 445 17.53 32.61 9.49
N TRP A 446 17.51 33.34 10.60
CA TRP A 446 16.26 33.77 11.24
C TRP A 446 15.74 35.06 10.60
N THR A 447 14.44 35.12 10.30
CA THR A 447 13.78 36.37 9.88
C THR A 447 13.63 37.31 11.06
N ASP A 448 14.03 38.57 10.92
CA ASP A 448 13.87 39.58 11.97
C ASP A 448 12.37 39.73 12.33
N GLU A 449 12.06 39.87 13.62
CA GLU A 449 10.70 39.85 14.15
C GLU A 449 9.75 40.88 13.51
N LYS A 450 10.30 41.98 12.97
CA LYS A 450 9.53 43.01 12.24
C LYS A 450 8.87 42.49 10.95
N GLN A 451 9.36 41.42 10.34
CA GLN A 451 8.76 40.82 9.14
C GLN A 451 7.71 39.73 9.44
N ARG A 452 7.69 39.14 10.66
CA ARG A 452 6.66 38.17 11.06
C ARG A 452 5.26 38.80 11.05
N ASN A 453 5.14 40.02 11.58
CA ASN A 453 3.86 40.75 11.63
C ASN A 453 3.31 41.08 10.23
N ASN A 454 4.16 41.33 9.23
CA ASN A 454 3.70 41.65 7.87
C ASN A 454 3.33 40.40 7.05
N MET A 455 3.93 39.24 7.31
CA MET A 455 3.57 37.97 6.67
C MET A 455 2.28 37.36 7.22
N GLU A 456 2.03 37.50 8.53
CA GLU A 456 0.77 37.04 9.14
C GLU A 456 -0.44 37.82 8.57
N ILE A 457 -0.28 39.12 8.30
CA ILE A 457 -1.31 39.95 7.67
C ILE A 457 -1.55 39.56 6.20
N CYS A 458 -0.51 39.17 5.45
CA CYS A 458 -0.67 38.75 4.04
C CYS A 458 -1.30 37.35 3.91
N ASN A 459 -0.96 36.42 4.81
CA ASN A 459 -1.51 35.06 4.78
C ASN A 459 -2.97 35.00 5.27
N ALA A 460 -3.39 35.91 6.16
CA ALA A 460 -4.79 36.04 6.56
C ALA A 460 -5.69 36.51 5.40
N ASN A 461 -5.17 37.37 4.51
CA ASN A 461 -5.94 37.91 3.39
C ASN A 461 -6.04 36.96 2.18
N GLN A 462 -5.25 35.90 2.12
CA GLN A 462 -5.34 34.85 1.09
C GLN A 462 -6.18 33.63 1.51
N ALA A 463 -6.53 33.53 2.80
CA ALA A 463 -7.43 32.49 3.30
C ALA A 463 -8.91 32.90 3.29
N ILE A 464 -9.21 34.15 2.90
CA ILE A 464 -10.57 34.73 2.89
C ILE A 464 -11.11 34.97 1.46
N ASN A 465 -10.36 34.62 0.41
CA ASN A 465 -10.85 34.68 -0.98
C ASN A 465 -10.76 33.34 -1.70
#